data_AF-A0A7D6Z746-F1
#
_entry.id   AF-A0A7D6Z746-F1
#
_cell.length_a   1.000
_cell.length_b   1.000
_cell.length_c   1.000
_cell.angle_alpha   90.00
_cell.angle_beta   90.00
_cell.angle_gamma   90.00
#
_symmetry.space_group_name_H-M   'P 1'
#
loop_
_entity.id
_entity.type
_entity.pdbx_description
1 polymer ?
#
loop_
_entity_poly.entity_id
_entity_poly.type
_entity_poly.pdbx_seq_one_letter_code
_entity_poly.pdbx_strand_id
1 'polypeptide(L)'
;MRLDRVRALRLRRRDAGDLALMRVEQLDAEGAVVDFTSRLLGGLVRRLGAGAVREVLPDALPWVTFLPETDVDRFVVELVDVAQGAASLENLAPLATLLTQWRHTAEIHADPALLALLTREPEGDLGEVPIPEPPEGDA
;
A
#
# COMPACT_ATOMS: atom_id res chain seq x y z
N MET A 1 -28.21 10.86 23.15
CA MET A 1 -27.51 12.02 22.57
C MET A 1 -27.31 11.73 21.08
N ARG A 2 -27.53 12.67 20.14
CA ARG A 2 -27.58 12.36 18.68
C ARG A 2 -26.24 11.85 18.09
N LEU A 3 -25.15 11.97 18.86
CA LEU A 3 -23.82 11.48 18.54
C LEU A 3 -23.60 9.98 18.84
N ASP A 4 -24.47 9.35 19.63
CA ASP A 4 -24.32 7.94 20.04
C ASP A 4 -24.49 6.97 18.86
N ARG A 5 -25.12 7.41 17.77
CA ARG A 5 -25.37 6.61 16.55
C ARG A 5 -24.35 6.84 15.43
N VAL A 6 -23.40 7.76 15.60
CA VAL A 6 -22.43 8.11 14.55
C VAL A 6 -21.14 7.32 14.77
N ARG A 7 -20.62 6.68 13.72
CA ARG A 7 -19.36 5.89 13.78
C ARG A 7 -18.14 6.79 13.93
N ALA A 8 -18.07 7.87 13.14
CA ALA A 8 -17.02 8.88 13.21
C ALA A 8 -17.51 10.24 12.69
N LEU A 9 -16.95 11.33 13.21
CA LEU A 9 -17.14 12.69 12.72
C LEU A 9 -15.90 13.16 11.97
N ARG A 10 -16.03 13.55 10.70
CA ARG A 10 -14.94 14.13 9.92
C ARG A 10 -14.81 15.62 10.24
N LEU A 11 -13.66 16.02 10.77
CA LEU A 11 -13.27 17.40 11.00
C LEU A 11 -12.49 17.91 9.79
N ARG A 12 -13.05 18.89 9.07
CA ARG A 12 -12.33 19.63 8.05
C ARG A 12 -11.38 20.63 8.71
N ARG A 13 -10.10 20.59 8.35
CA ARG A 13 -9.10 21.55 8.81
C ARG A 13 -8.81 22.56 7.71
N ARG A 14 -8.53 23.81 8.10
CA ARG A 14 -8.37 24.93 7.16
C ARG A 14 -7.12 24.77 6.28
N ASP A 15 -6.00 24.37 6.90
CA ASP A 15 -4.68 24.37 6.26
C ASP A 15 -3.98 23.01 6.40
N ALA A 16 -4.75 21.92 6.56
CA ALA A 16 -4.21 20.58 6.77
C ALA A 16 -5.21 19.49 6.38
N GLY A 17 -4.71 18.25 6.31
CA GLY A 17 -5.54 17.06 6.10
C GLY A 17 -6.62 16.91 7.18
N ASP A 18 -7.77 16.40 6.77
CA ASP A 18 -8.91 16.19 7.65
C ASP A 18 -8.62 15.16 8.74
N LEU A 19 -9.31 15.32 9.87
CA LEU A 19 -9.25 14.37 10.97
C LEU A 19 -10.60 13.67 11.13
N ALA A 20 -10.59 12.50 11.77
CA ALA A 20 -11.80 11.82 12.21
C ALA A 20 -11.81 11.75 13.74
N LEU A 21 -12.91 12.19 14.36
CA LEU A 21 -13.20 11.91 15.76
C LEU A 21 -14.09 10.66 15.84
N MET A 22 -13.64 9.67 16.58
CA MET A 22 -14.39 8.46 16.88
C MET A 22 -14.28 8.14 18.38
N ARG A 23 -15.14 7.23 18.85
CA ARG A 23 -15.04 6.73 20.22
C ARG A 23 -13.77 5.90 20.37
N VAL A 24 -13.15 5.95 21.55
CA VAL A 24 -11.93 5.17 21.83
C VAL A 24 -12.23 3.68 21.73
N GLU A 25 -13.38 3.23 22.22
CA GLU A 25 -13.78 1.82 22.13
C GLU A 25 -13.95 1.35 20.68
N GLN A 26 -14.34 2.26 19.77
CA GLN A 26 -14.44 1.97 18.34
C GLN A 26 -13.04 1.90 17.71
N LEU A 27 -12.14 2.81 18.07
CA LEU A 27 -10.75 2.81 17.59
C LEU A 27 -10.02 1.52 18.01
N ASP A 28 -10.13 1.15 19.28
CA ASP A 28 -9.51 -0.08 19.82
C ASP A 28 -10.08 -1.34 19.15
N ALA A 29 -11.40 -1.38 18.93
CA ALA A 29 -12.04 -2.50 18.24
C ALA A 29 -11.58 -2.62 16.78
N GLU A 30 -11.43 -1.51 16.06
CA GLU A 30 -10.91 -1.51 14.69
C GLU A 30 -9.45 -1.98 14.67
N GLY A 31 -8.61 -1.52 15.59
CA GLY A 31 -7.23 -1.98 15.75
C GLY A 31 -7.14 -3.49 16.01
N ALA A 32 -7.94 -4.01 16.94
CA ALA A 32 -7.98 -5.43 17.27
C ALA A 32 -8.41 -6.31 16.08
N VAL A 33 -9.40 -5.86 15.29
CA VAL A 33 -9.83 -6.58 14.08
C VAL A 33 -8.73 -6.63 13.03
N VAL A 34 -7.98 -5.54 12.87
CA VAL A 34 -6.89 -5.46 11.90
C VAL A 34 -5.69 -6.30 12.32
N ASP A 35 -5.31 -6.29 13.60
CA ASP A 35 -4.27 -7.19 14.13
C ASP A 35 -4.66 -8.66 13.94
N PHE A 36 -5.90 -9.03 14.29
CA PHE A 36 -6.39 -10.38 14.08
C PHE A 36 -6.35 -10.81 12.59
N THR A 37 -6.89 -10.00 11.69
CA THR A 37 -6.94 -10.34 10.26
C THR A 37 -5.54 -10.40 9.63
N SER A 38 -4.61 -9.52 10.00
CA SER A 38 -3.23 -9.56 9.49
C SER A 38 -2.51 -10.85 9.90
N ARG A 39 -2.68 -11.30 11.16
CA ARG A 39 -2.11 -12.56 11.65
C ARG A 39 -2.76 -13.77 11.00
N LEU A 40 -4.09 -13.75 10.83
CA LEU A 40 -4.82 -14.81 10.15
C LEU A 40 -4.35 -14.94 8.69
N LEU A 41 -4.22 -13.82 7.97
CA LEU A 41 -3.70 -13.80 6.60
C LEU A 41 -2.31 -14.41 6.53
N GLY A 42 -1.38 -13.96 7.39
CA GLY A 42 -0.03 -14.54 7.42
C GLY A 42 -0.02 -16.03 7.75
N GLY A 43 -0.92 -16.49 8.63
CA GLY A 43 -1.12 -17.91 8.92
C GLY A 43 -1.64 -18.72 7.72
N LEU A 44 -2.60 -18.17 6.98
CA LEU A 44 -3.16 -18.79 5.77
C LEU A 44 -2.10 -18.88 4.66
N VAL A 45 -1.35 -17.80 4.41
CA VAL A 45 -0.28 -17.79 3.40
C VAL A 45 0.81 -18.81 3.74
N ARG A 46 1.23 -18.90 5.00
CA ARG A 46 2.21 -19.92 5.46
C ARG A 46 1.70 -21.35 5.30
N ARG A 47 0.39 -21.59 5.47
CA ARG A 47 -0.21 -22.93 5.43
C ARG A 47 -0.58 -23.39 4.03
N LEU A 48 -1.12 -22.49 3.22
CA LEU A 48 -1.63 -22.77 1.87
C LEU A 48 -0.58 -22.52 0.78
N GLY A 49 0.44 -21.72 1.08
CA GLY A 49 1.44 -21.26 0.12
C GLY A 49 0.95 -20.07 -0.72
N ALA A 50 1.90 -19.36 -1.33
CA ALA A 50 1.61 -18.18 -2.15
C ALA A 50 0.74 -18.50 -3.38
N GLY A 51 0.91 -19.68 -4.00
CA GLY A 51 0.14 -20.10 -5.18
C GLY A 51 -1.37 -20.17 -4.94
N ALA A 52 -1.82 -20.74 -3.81
CA ALA A 52 -3.24 -20.80 -3.48
C ALA A 52 -3.84 -19.41 -3.20
N VAL A 53 -3.05 -18.51 -2.62
CA VAL A 53 -3.46 -17.13 -2.35
C VAL A 53 -3.55 -16.33 -3.65
N ARG A 54 -2.63 -16.58 -4.59
CA ARG A 54 -2.63 -15.99 -5.93
C ARG A 54 -3.90 -16.31 -6.72
N GLU A 55 -4.46 -17.51 -6.59
CA GLU A 55 -5.70 -17.90 -7.28
C GLU A 55 -6.92 -17.07 -6.86
N VAL A 56 -6.96 -16.63 -5.59
CA VAL A 56 -8.10 -15.87 -5.02
C VAL A 56 -7.86 -14.36 -4.97
N LEU A 57 -6.61 -13.92 -5.18
CA LEU A 57 -6.25 -12.51 -5.10
C LEU A 57 -7.01 -11.61 -6.09
N PRO A 58 -7.28 -12.03 -7.34
CA PRO A 58 -8.05 -11.24 -8.31
C PRO A 58 -9.47 -10.89 -7.86
N ASP A 59 -10.09 -11.71 -7.01
CA ASP A 59 -11.44 -11.44 -6.48
C ASP A 59 -11.45 -10.20 -5.57
N ALA A 60 -10.35 -9.97 -4.84
CA ALA A 60 -10.18 -8.83 -3.95
C ALA A 60 -9.48 -7.64 -4.63
N LEU A 61 -8.53 -7.93 -5.52
CA LEU A 61 -7.66 -6.95 -6.18
C LEU A 61 -7.59 -7.23 -7.69
N PRO A 62 -8.61 -6.83 -8.48
CA PRO A 62 -8.71 -7.21 -9.89
C PRO A 62 -7.51 -6.83 -10.76
N TRP A 63 -6.81 -5.74 -10.40
CA TRP A 63 -5.62 -5.25 -11.09
C TRP A 63 -4.42 -6.21 -11.00
N VAL A 64 -4.40 -7.15 -10.06
CA VAL A 64 -3.33 -8.17 -9.94
C VAL A 64 -3.21 -9.02 -11.20
N THR A 65 -4.29 -9.17 -11.97
CA THR A 65 -4.31 -9.93 -13.24
C THR A 65 -3.28 -9.43 -14.27
N PHE A 66 -2.84 -8.18 -14.17
CA PHE A 66 -1.84 -7.60 -15.08
C PHE A 66 -0.39 -7.84 -14.62
N LEU A 67 -0.17 -8.34 -13.40
CA LEU A 67 1.19 -8.59 -12.91
C LEU A 67 1.76 -9.91 -13.46
N PRO A 68 3.08 -9.96 -13.74
CA PRO A 68 3.79 -11.20 -13.94
C PRO A 68 3.67 -12.13 -12.72
N GLU A 69 3.69 -13.44 -12.94
CA GLU A 69 3.53 -14.44 -11.88
C GLU A 69 4.49 -14.23 -10.70
N THR A 70 5.76 -13.98 -11.01
CA THR A 70 6.83 -13.75 -10.04
C THR A 70 6.61 -12.50 -9.20
N ASP A 71 5.94 -11.51 -9.77
CA ASP A 71 5.61 -10.26 -9.11
C ASP A 71 4.37 -10.40 -8.22
N VAL A 72 3.41 -11.27 -8.59
CA VAL A 72 2.31 -11.65 -7.68
C VAL A 72 2.87 -12.37 -6.45
N ASP A 73 3.81 -13.29 -6.63
CA ASP A 73 4.45 -13.99 -5.51
C ASP A 73 5.17 -13.03 -4.57
N ARG A 74 5.92 -12.07 -5.14
CA ARG A 74 6.58 -11.01 -4.36
C ARG A 74 5.56 -10.15 -3.63
N PHE A 75 4.48 -9.73 -4.31
CA PHE A 75 3.41 -8.93 -3.72
C PHE A 75 2.77 -9.64 -2.53
N VAL A 76 2.47 -10.93 -2.62
CA VAL A 76 1.85 -11.69 -1.51
C VAL A 76 2.74 -11.71 -0.27
N VAL A 77 4.05 -11.89 -0.44
CA VAL A 77 5.02 -11.86 0.68
C VAL A 77 5.05 -10.47 1.32
N GLU A 78 5.23 -9.42 0.52
CA GLU A 78 5.25 -8.04 1.02
C GLU A 78 3.94 -7.63 1.68
N LEU A 79 2.80 -8.06 1.12
CA LEU A 79 1.48 -7.77 1.66
C LEU A 79 1.32 -8.30 3.08
N VAL A 80 1.76 -9.54 3.34
CA VAL A 80 1.71 -10.14 4.68
C VAL A 80 2.63 -9.38 5.63
N ASP A 81 3.89 -9.20 5.25
CA ASP A 81 4.90 -8.60 6.13
C ASP A 81 4.52 -7.17 6.52
N VAL A 82 4.12 -6.36 5.53
CA VAL A 82 3.69 -4.98 5.75
C VAL A 82 2.36 -4.93 6.52
N ALA A 83 1.40 -5.81 6.25
CA ALA A 83 0.14 -5.82 7.00
C ALA A 83 0.36 -6.14 8.48
N GLN A 84 1.18 -7.14 8.80
CA GLN A 84 1.49 -7.51 10.18
C GLN A 84 2.28 -6.40 10.89
N GLY A 85 3.27 -5.80 10.22
CA GLY A 85 4.04 -4.68 10.75
C GLY A 85 3.17 -3.43 10.99
N ALA A 86 2.37 -3.05 10.00
CA ALA A 86 1.43 -1.93 10.07
C ALA A 86 0.40 -2.10 11.20
N ALA A 87 -0.15 -3.29 11.36
CA ALA A 87 -1.09 -3.60 12.44
C ALA A 87 -0.42 -3.50 13.82
N SER A 88 0.82 -3.99 13.97
CA SER A 88 1.56 -3.92 15.23
C SER A 88 1.89 -2.49 15.68
N LEU A 89 1.95 -1.55 14.73
CA LEU A 89 2.19 -0.13 14.95
C LEU A 89 0.90 0.70 15.00
N GLU A 90 -0.26 0.07 14.87
CA GLU A 90 -1.57 0.74 14.74
C GLU A 90 -1.57 1.81 13.64
N ASN A 91 -0.79 1.58 12.57
CA ASN A 91 -0.59 2.53 11.48
C ASN A 91 -0.65 1.81 10.13
N LEU A 92 -1.76 1.98 9.42
CA LEU A 92 -2.01 1.33 8.12
C LEU A 92 -1.52 2.12 6.91
N ALA A 93 -0.90 3.28 7.11
CA ALA A 93 -0.36 4.08 6.00
C ALA A 93 0.65 3.30 5.14
N PRO A 94 1.59 2.50 5.71
CA PRO A 94 2.51 1.70 4.89
C PRO A 94 1.81 0.66 4.01
N LEU A 95 0.74 0.02 4.54
CA LEU A 95 -0.03 -0.96 3.77
C LEU A 95 -0.80 -0.31 2.61
N ALA A 96 -1.39 0.87 2.85
CA ALA A 96 -2.07 1.63 1.79
C ALA A 96 -1.09 2.08 0.68
N THR A 97 0.12 2.50 1.08
CA THR A 97 1.20 2.83 0.14
C THR A 97 1.61 1.61 -0.67
N LEU A 98 1.83 0.46 -0.03
CA LEU A 98 2.19 -0.80 -0.70
C LEU A 98 1.16 -1.17 -1.77
N LEU A 99 -0.14 -1.17 -1.42
CA LEU A 99 -1.21 -1.49 -2.37
C LEU A 99 -1.24 -0.52 -3.55
N THR A 100 -0.97 0.76 -3.31
CA THR A 100 -0.91 1.78 -4.36
C THR A 100 0.29 1.57 -5.28
N GLN A 101 1.46 1.28 -4.73
CA GLN A 101 2.67 0.99 -5.49
C GLN A 101 2.50 -0.23 -6.40
N TRP A 102 1.97 -1.32 -5.86
CA TRP A 102 1.71 -2.53 -6.64
C TRP A 102 0.63 -2.33 -7.72
N ARG A 103 -0.37 -1.48 -7.46
CA ARG A 103 -1.32 -1.08 -8.50
C ARG A 103 -0.63 -0.32 -9.63
N HIS A 104 0.29 0.60 -9.34
CA HIS A 104 1.05 1.31 -10.37
C HIS A 104 1.96 0.37 -11.17
N THR A 105 2.57 -0.62 -10.52
CA THR A 105 3.32 -1.68 -11.22
C THR A 105 2.41 -2.44 -12.19
N ALA A 106 1.20 -2.82 -11.75
CA ALA A 106 0.21 -3.47 -12.61
C ALA A 106 -0.25 -2.57 -13.78
N GLU A 107 -0.41 -1.27 -13.56
CA GLU A 107 -0.73 -0.29 -14.60
C GLU A 107 0.37 -0.22 -15.67
N ILE A 108 1.66 -0.29 -15.28
CA ILE A 108 2.78 -0.36 -16.22
C ILE A 108 2.73 -1.65 -17.04
N HIS A 109 2.48 -2.80 -16.42
CA HIS A 109 2.38 -4.07 -17.16
C HIS A 109 1.14 -4.15 -18.06
N ALA A 110 0.07 -3.42 -17.72
CA ALA A 110 -1.13 -3.32 -18.54
C ALA A 110 -0.94 -2.48 -19.81
N ASP A 111 0.12 -1.65 -19.86
CA ASP A 111 0.48 -0.83 -21.02
C ASP A 111 1.83 -1.29 -21.61
N PRO A 112 1.83 -2.15 -22.65
CA PRO A 112 3.05 -2.64 -23.27
C PRO A 112 3.93 -1.54 -23.86
N ALA A 113 3.35 -0.41 -24.31
CA ALA A 113 4.11 0.69 -24.86
C ALA A 113 4.85 1.45 -23.76
N LEU A 114 4.18 1.72 -22.64
CA LEU A 114 4.80 2.31 -21.46
C LEU A 114 5.88 1.39 -20.88
N LEU A 115 5.58 0.09 -20.75
CA LEU A 115 6.56 -0.89 -20.28
C LEU A 115 7.81 -0.87 -21.16
N ALA A 116 7.67 -0.94 -22.48
CA ALA A 116 8.79 -0.89 -23.40
C ALA A 116 9.60 0.41 -23.29
N LEU A 117 8.93 1.56 -23.11
CA LEU A 117 9.58 2.85 -22.92
C LEU A 117 10.36 2.94 -21.61
N LEU A 118 9.88 2.31 -20.53
CA LEU A 118 10.53 2.32 -19.21
C LEU A 118 11.67 1.30 -19.10
N THR A 119 11.59 0.19 -19.83
CA THR A 119 12.60 -0.89 -19.75
C THR A 119 13.65 -0.85 -20.84
N ARG A 120 13.50 0.01 -21.86
CA ARG A 120 14.52 0.16 -22.92
C ARG A 120 15.81 0.74 -22.33
N GLU A 121 16.92 0.37 -22.94
CA GLU A 121 18.20 1.02 -22.66
C GLU A 121 18.12 2.51 -23.11
N PRO A 122 18.61 3.46 -22.28
CA PRO A 122 18.67 4.86 -22.67
C PRO A 122 19.57 5.05 -23.89
N GLU A 123 19.24 6.04 -24.73
CA GLU A 123 20.12 6.40 -25.85
C GLU A 123 21.23 7.33 -25.36
N GLY A 124 22.49 6.90 -25.48
CA GLY A 124 23.66 7.70 -25.11
C GLY A 124 24.02 7.67 -23.62
N ASP A 125 24.89 8.59 -23.19
CA ASP A 125 25.44 8.65 -21.83
C ASP A 125 24.61 9.52 -20.85
N LEU A 126 23.48 10.08 -21.31
CA LEU A 126 22.59 10.99 -20.59
C LEU A 126 23.28 12.26 -20.02
N GLY A 127 24.52 12.55 -20.42
CA GLY A 127 25.30 13.69 -19.97
C GLY A 127 25.75 13.62 -18.50
N GLU A 128 26.57 14.59 -18.10
CA GLU A 128 27.03 14.71 -16.71
C GLU A 128 25.89 15.17 -15.79
N VAL A 129 25.76 14.51 -14.62
CA VAL A 129 24.83 14.92 -13.56
C VAL A 129 25.39 16.16 -12.87
N PRO A 130 24.68 17.31 -12.87
CA PRO A 130 25.14 18.51 -12.19
C PRO A 130 25.31 18.28 -10.69
N ILE A 131 26.35 18.87 -10.11
CA ILE A 131 26.53 18.88 -8.66
C ILE A 131 25.37 19.68 -8.04
N PRO A 132 24.66 19.16 -7.02
CA PRO A 132 23.60 19.90 -6.35
C PRO A 132 24.12 21.23 -5.80
N GLU A 133 23.39 22.32 -6.04
CA GLU A 133 23.69 23.62 -5.42
C GLU A 133 23.51 23.53 -3.91
N PRO A 134 24.43 24.10 -3.10
CA PRO A 134 24.23 24.17 -1.66
C PRO A 134 22.97 24.99 -1.35
N PRO A 135 22.18 24.61 -0.33
CA PRO A 135 21.01 25.39 0.05
C PRO A 135 21.43 26.82 0.37
N GLU A 136 20.79 27.80 -0.27
CA GLU A 136 20.98 29.21 0.05
C GLU A 136 20.69 29.40 1.54
N GLY A 137 21.73 29.72 2.31
CA GLY A 137 21.61 29.95 3.74
C GLY A 137 20.82 31.21 4.01
N ASP A 138 19.76 31.10 4.81
CA ASP A 138 19.19 32.24 5.54
C ASP A 138 20.29 32.86 6.41
N ALA A 139 20.73 34.06 6.01
CA ALA A 139 21.59 34.94 6.80
C ALA A 139 20.75 35.92 7.62
#